data_AF-A0A517W642-F1
#
_entry.id   AF-A0A517W642-F1
#
_cell.length_a   1.000
_cell.length_b   1.000
_cell.length_c   1.000
_cell.angle_alpha   90.00
_cell.angle_beta   90.00
_cell.angle_gamma   90.00
#
_symmetry.space_group_name_H-M   'P 1'
#
loop_
_entity.id
_entity.type
_entity.pdbx_description
1 polymer ?
#
loop_
_entity_poly.entity_id
_entity_poly.type
_entity_poly.pdbx_seq_one_letter_code
_entity_poly.pdbx_strand_id
1 'polypeptide(L)'
;MSAVDMSVGLIFDEHESVFHIQIDKDDLWTPILSETGFAEILKWSHFQPCIDGWMKGLIDGPLQHEVFEATQESIFNDIVSREILDIELITLKSEWNPFAIKVCFRDDFLLVSPISDGTTVETSLFNKSDNLNVFKKLGDLELIPLKDTENRI
;
A
#
# COMPACT_ATOMS: atom_id res chain seq x y z
N MET A 1 -1.93 14.13 -17.75
CA MET A 1 -2.51 13.79 -16.44
C MET A 1 -1.33 13.58 -15.53
N SER A 2 -1.20 14.37 -14.47
CA SER A 2 -0.44 13.90 -13.32
C SER A 2 -1.13 12.65 -12.81
N ALA A 3 -0.41 11.64 -12.33
CA ALA A 3 -0.97 10.41 -11.81
C ALA A 3 -0.85 10.41 -10.28
N VAL A 4 -1.89 9.94 -9.56
CA VAL A 4 -1.87 9.86 -8.10
C VAL A 4 -1.23 8.53 -7.77
N ASP A 5 -0.07 8.59 -7.11
CA ASP A 5 0.52 7.43 -6.46
C ASP A 5 0.01 7.39 -5.01
N MET A 6 -0.35 6.19 -4.53
CA MET A 6 -0.80 5.98 -3.16
C MET A 6 0.07 4.92 -2.51
N SER A 7 0.71 5.27 -1.40
CA SER A 7 1.40 4.33 -0.51
C SER A 7 0.68 4.24 0.84
N VAL A 8 1.03 3.21 1.62
CA VAL A 8 0.55 3.06 3.00
C VAL A 8 1.73 3.13 3.96
N GLY A 9 1.52 3.84 5.06
CA GLY A 9 2.43 3.89 6.19
C GLY A 9 1.81 3.19 7.40
N LEU A 10 2.60 2.35 8.08
CA LEU A 10 2.23 1.70 9.34
C LEU A 10 3.09 2.26 10.47
N ILE A 11 2.46 2.53 11.61
CA ILE A 11 3.14 2.88 12.86
C ILE A 11 2.87 1.75 13.84
N PHE A 12 3.92 1.23 14.45
CA PHE A 12 3.84 0.17 15.45
C PHE A 12 3.95 0.76 16.85
N ASP A 13 3.33 0.10 17.83
CA ASP A 13 3.52 0.44 19.23
C ASP A 13 5.02 0.44 19.55
N GLU A 14 5.47 1.41 20.34
CA GLU A 14 6.88 1.61 20.72
C GLU A 14 7.81 2.10 19.59
N HIS A 15 7.29 2.38 18.39
CA HIS A 15 8.04 2.99 17.28
C HIS A 15 7.50 4.39 16.93
N GLU A 16 8.40 5.39 16.85
CA GLU A 16 8.05 6.76 16.45
C GLU A 16 8.05 6.97 14.93
N SER A 17 8.63 6.02 14.19
CA SER A 17 8.78 6.09 12.74
C SER A 17 7.63 5.42 12.00
N VAL A 18 7.40 5.86 10.77
CA VAL A 18 6.41 5.28 9.87
C VAL A 18 7.12 4.32 8.93
N PHE A 19 6.62 3.08 8.87
CA PHE A 19 7.08 2.06 7.93
C PHE A 19 6.25 2.14 6.66
N HIS A 20 6.89 2.52 5.55
CA HIS A 20 6.27 2.72 4.25
C HIS A 20 6.45 1.51 3.37
N ILE A 21 5.32 1.00 2.88
CA ILE A 21 5.31 0.02 1.81
C ILE A 21 4.93 0.76 0.53
N GLN A 22 5.82 0.74 -0.45
CA GLN A 22 5.63 1.38 -1.76
C GLN A 22 6.24 0.51 -2.87
N ILE A 23 5.95 0.82 -4.12
CA ILE A 23 6.60 0.24 -5.30
C ILE A 23 7.75 1.17 -5.72
N ASP A 24 8.87 0.57 -6.11
CA ASP A 24 10.01 1.31 -6.66
C ASP A 24 9.57 2.06 -7.93
N LYS A 25 9.75 3.37 -7.93
CA LYS A 25 9.40 4.24 -9.05
C LYS A 25 10.28 4.03 -10.28
N ASP A 26 11.48 3.46 -10.11
CA ASP A 26 12.45 3.27 -11.19
C ASP A 26 12.15 1.98 -11.99
N ASP A 27 11.47 0.99 -11.40
CA ASP A 27 11.09 -0.27 -12.07
C ASP A 27 9.56 -0.56 -12.11
N LEU A 28 8.77 0.18 -11.32
CA LEU A 28 7.30 0.07 -11.21
C LEU A 28 6.79 -1.34 -10.89
N TRP A 29 7.63 -2.16 -10.27
CA TRP A 29 7.32 -3.56 -10.02
C TRP A 29 7.73 -4.01 -8.62
N THR A 30 8.91 -3.61 -8.17
CA THR A 30 9.51 -4.13 -6.96
C THR A 30 8.93 -3.42 -5.74
N PRO A 31 8.34 -4.14 -4.77
CA PRO A 31 7.93 -3.52 -3.53
C PRO A 31 9.15 -3.24 -2.66
N ILE A 32 9.18 -2.04 -2.08
CA ILE A 32 10.23 -1.59 -1.17
C ILE A 32 9.61 -1.21 0.18
N LEU A 33 10.33 -1.55 1.25
CA LEU A 33 10.03 -1.13 2.61
C LEU A 33 11.03 -0.04 3.01
N SER A 34 10.54 1.12 3.42
CA SER A 34 11.39 2.21 3.91
C SER A 34 10.83 2.80 5.19
N GLU A 35 11.71 3.17 6.11
CA GLU A 35 11.36 3.90 7.32
C GLU A 35 11.47 5.40 7.05
N THR A 36 10.39 6.15 7.30
CA THR A 36 10.39 7.61 7.12
C THR A 36 9.65 8.32 8.25
N GLY A 37 9.89 9.63 8.38
CA GLY A 37 9.14 10.50 9.29
C GLY A 37 8.54 11.66 8.51
N PHE A 38 7.38 12.13 8.95
CA PHE A 38 6.69 13.26 8.32
C PHE A 38 6.66 14.47 9.22
N ALA A 39 6.95 15.62 8.62
CA ALA A 39 6.85 16.91 9.31
C ALA A 39 5.39 17.34 9.52
N GLU A 40 4.48 16.91 8.64
CA GLU A 40 3.07 17.25 8.68
C GLU A 40 2.23 16.01 8.36
N ILE A 41 1.18 15.80 9.18
CA ILE A 41 0.20 14.75 9.01
C ILE A 41 -1.17 15.41 8.98
N LEU A 42 -1.85 15.28 7.85
CA LEU A 42 -3.18 15.83 7.62
C LEU A 42 -4.26 14.87 8.11
N LYS A 43 -5.45 15.39 8.41
CA LYS A 43 -6.60 14.55 8.75
C LYS A 43 -7.12 13.83 7.51
N TRP A 44 -7.53 12.56 7.65
CA TRP A 44 -8.15 11.81 6.56
C TRP A 44 -9.34 12.51 5.90
N SER A 45 -10.11 13.31 6.64
CA SER A 45 -11.22 14.10 6.08
C SER A 45 -10.79 15.03 4.94
N HIS A 46 -9.51 15.38 4.83
CA HIS A 46 -8.96 16.18 3.74
C HIS A 46 -8.52 15.35 2.53
N PHE A 47 -8.36 14.03 2.67
CA PHE A 47 -7.89 13.14 1.62
C PHE A 47 -8.74 13.25 0.35
N GLN A 48 -10.04 12.94 0.44
CA GLN A 48 -10.91 12.97 -0.75
C GLN A 48 -11.02 14.36 -1.37
N PRO A 49 -11.21 15.46 -0.61
CA PRO A 49 -11.16 16.82 -1.16
C PRO A 49 -9.86 17.15 -1.89
N CYS A 50 -8.69 16.76 -1.36
CA CYS A 50 -7.40 16.97 -2.00
C CYS A 50 -7.29 16.20 -3.32
N ILE A 51 -7.63 14.90 -3.31
CA ILE A 51 -7.62 14.05 -4.50
C ILE A 51 -8.56 14.61 -5.58
N ASP A 52 -9.79 14.98 -5.20
CA ASP A 52 -10.77 15.59 -6.10
C ASP A 52 -10.28 16.92 -6.70
N GLY A 53 -9.72 17.79 -5.86
CA GLY A 53 -9.19 19.08 -6.28
C GLY A 53 -8.06 18.91 -7.29
N TRP A 54 -7.17 17.97 -7.03
CA TRP A 54 -6.07 17.64 -7.92
C TRP A 54 -6.56 17.03 -9.24
N MET A 55 -7.49 16.06 -9.21
CA MET A 55 -8.06 15.45 -10.43
C MET A 55 -8.75 16.48 -11.33
N LYS A 56 -9.29 17.55 -10.74
CA LYS A 56 -9.97 18.65 -11.44
C LYS A 56 -9.03 19.78 -11.86
N GLY A 57 -7.73 19.69 -11.56
CA GLY A 57 -6.76 20.76 -11.80
C GLY A 57 -7.04 22.05 -11.01
N LEU A 58 -7.73 21.93 -9.88
CA LEU A 58 -8.08 23.05 -8.99
C LEU A 58 -7.00 23.35 -7.95
N ILE A 59 -6.05 22.43 -7.79
CA ILE A 59 -4.89 22.56 -6.91
C ILE A 59 -3.67 22.69 -7.81
N ASP A 60 -3.14 23.90 -7.93
CA ASP A 60 -2.03 24.30 -8.83
C ASP A 60 -0.63 24.16 -8.18
N GLY A 61 -0.55 23.49 -7.02
CA GLY A 61 0.71 23.21 -6.32
C GLY A 61 1.29 21.84 -6.69
N PRO A 62 2.63 21.66 -6.64
CA PRO A 62 3.17 20.31 -6.62
C PRO A 62 2.62 19.62 -5.37
N LEU A 63 1.83 18.57 -5.55
CA LEU A 63 1.39 17.71 -4.46
C LEU A 63 2.64 17.00 -3.95
N GLN A 64 3.35 17.63 -3.02
CA GLN A 64 4.53 17.07 -2.39
C GLN A 64 4.03 16.17 -1.27
N HIS A 65 4.28 14.87 -1.39
CA HIS A 65 4.09 13.80 -0.39
C HIS A 65 3.19 14.21 0.79
N GLU A 66 1.88 14.28 0.57
CA GLU A 66 0.91 14.55 1.63
C GLU A 66 0.61 13.24 2.36
N VAL A 67 0.63 13.30 3.70
CA VAL A 67 0.31 12.15 4.55
C VAL A 67 -0.99 12.41 5.28
N PHE A 68 -1.88 11.43 5.21
CA PHE A 68 -3.20 11.51 5.82
C PHE A 68 -3.33 10.45 6.91
N GLU A 69 -3.63 10.88 8.14
CA GLU A 69 -3.88 9.98 9.26
C GLU A 69 -5.29 9.39 9.16
N ALA A 70 -5.36 8.07 9.00
CA ALA A 70 -6.60 7.32 8.88
C ALA A 70 -6.97 6.51 10.14
N THR A 71 -6.23 6.67 11.24
CA THR A 71 -6.35 5.83 12.44
C THR A 71 -7.72 5.90 13.13
N GLN A 72 -8.46 6.99 12.93
CA GLN A 72 -9.80 7.20 13.51
C GLN A 72 -10.95 6.88 12.55
N GLU A 73 -10.63 6.38 11.36
CA GLU A 73 -11.61 6.21 10.30
C GLU A 73 -12.23 4.83 10.33
N SER A 74 -13.56 4.79 10.37
CA SER A 74 -14.33 3.54 10.53
C SER A 74 -14.05 2.49 9.46
N ILE A 75 -13.64 2.91 8.26
CA ILE A 75 -13.29 2.03 7.14
C ILE A 75 -12.01 1.21 7.38
N PHE A 76 -11.20 1.58 8.39
CA PHE A 76 -9.98 0.88 8.77
C PHE A 76 -10.07 0.23 10.18
N ASN A 77 -11.27 0.11 10.76
CA ASN A 77 -11.45 -0.47 12.12
C ASN A 77 -10.96 -1.93 12.26
N ASP A 78 -10.93 -2.67 11.16
CA ASP A 78 -10.48 -4.06 11.10
C ASP A 78 -8.96 -4.16 10.82
N ILE A 79 -8.28 -3.01 10.73
CA ILE A 79 -6.83 -2.88 10.51
C ILE A 79 -6.18 -2.14 11.69
N VAL A 80 -6.71 -0.99 12.10
CA VAL A 80 -6.13 -0.15 13.16
C VAL A 80 -6.18 -0.86 14.51
N SER A 81 -5.06 -0.83 15.22
CA SER A 81 -4.87 -1.52 16.52
C SER A 81 -5.18 -3.02 16.47
N ARG A 82 -5.08 -3.63 15.28
CA ARG A 82 -5.20 -5.07 15.10
C ARG A 82 -3.83 -5.71 14.94
N GLU A 83 -3.74 -6.95 15.40
CA GLU A 83 -2.55 -7.77 15.23
C GLU A 83 -2.37 -8.12 13.75
N ILE A 84 -1.15 -7.91 13.24
CA ILE A 84 -0.73 -8.47 11.95
C ILE A 84 -0.55 -9.98 12.14
N LEU A 85 -1.37 -10.76 11.44
CA LEU A 85 -1.34 -12.23 11.52
C LEU A 85 -0.31 -12.85 10.58
N ASP A 86 -0.14 -12.24 9.41
CA ASP A 86 0.87 -12.67 8.43
C ASP A 86 1.23 -11.50 7.50
N ILE A 87 2.37 -11.63 6.84
CA ILE A 87 2.76 -10.78 5.72
C ILE A 87 3.08 -11.72 4.56
N GLU A 88 2.37 -11.58 3.45
CA GLU A 88 2.54 -12.41 2.26
C GLU A 88 3.24 -11.60 1.17
N LEU A 89 4.33 -12.14 0.63
CA LEU A 89 4.92 -11.68 -0.61
C LEU A 89 4.21 -12.34 -1.79
N ILE A 90 3.77 -11.56 -2.76
CA ILE A 90 3.06 -12.05 -3.93
C ILE A 90 4.03 -12.04 -5.12
N THR A 91 4.17 -13.21 -5.74
CA THR A 91 5.04 -13.44 -6.89
C THR A 91 4.26 -14.09 -8.03
N LEU A 92 4.87 -14.18 -9.21
CA LEU A 92 4.42 -15.08 -10.27
C LEU A 92 5.11 -16.44 -10.07
N LYS A 93 4.43 -17.57 -10.24
CA LYS A 93 5.10 -18.89 -10.14
C LYS A 93 6.27 -19.06 -11.11
N SER A 94 6.24 -18.34 -12.23
CA SER A 94 7.34 -18.31 -13.21
C SER A 94 8.51 -17.43 -12.79
N GLU A 95 8.32 -16.49 -11.86
CA GLU A 95 9.31 -15.49 -11.44
C GLU A 95 9.25 -15.24 -9.94
N TRP A 96 10.34 -15.54 -9.24
CA TRP A 96 10.35 -15.43 -7.78
C TRP A 96 10.34 -13.99 -7.25
N ASN A 97 10.58 -13.00 -8.10
CA ASN A 97 10.63 -11.60 -7.67
C ASN A 97 9.24 -11.15 -7.20
N PRO A 98 9.10 -10.75 -5.92
CA PRO A 98 7.83 -10.25 -5.42
C PRO A 98 7.50 -8.95 -6.11
N PHE A 99 6.22 -8.79 -6.45
CA PHE A 99 5.69 -7.58 -7.05
C PHE A 99 4.64 -6.90 -6.18
N ALA A 100 4.08 -7.62 -5.21
CA ALA A 100 3.11 -7.06 -4.29
C ALA A 100 3.31 -7.62 -2.88
N ILE A 101 2.87 -6.86 -1.89
CA ILE A 101 2.91 -7.25 -0.47
C ILE A 101 1.48 -7.21 0.06
N LYS A 102 1.08 -8.24 0.79
CA LYS A 102 -0.20 -8.31 1.47
C LYS A 102 0.00 -8.49 2.97
N VAL A 103 -0.44 -7.51 3.75
CA VAL A 103 -0.45 -7.58 5.22
C VAL A 103 -1.82 -8.08 5.66
N CYS A 104 -1.84 -9.19 6.38
CA CYS A 104 -3.07 -9.91 6.76
C CYS A 104 -3.45 -9.59 8.21
N PHE A 105 -4.70 -9.18 8.41
CA PHE A 105 -5.35 -9.03 9.71
C PHE A 105 -6.44 -10.10 9.86
N ARG A 106 -7.07 -10.16 11.04
CA ARG A 106 -8.12 -11.17 11.31
C ARG A 106 -9.32 -11.06 10.36
N ASP A 107 -9.78 -9.84 10.14
CA ASP A 107 -11.02 -9.56 9.43
C ASP A 107 -10.80 -8.66 8.18
N ASP A 108 -9.55 -8.29 7.88
CA ASP A 108 -9.18 -7.44 6.75
C ASP A 108 -7.75 -7.69 6.26
N PHE A 109 -7.31 -6.95 5.23
CA PHE A 109 -5.96 -6.95 4.71
C PHE A 109 -5.57 -5.56 4.19
N LEU A 110 -4.26 -5.33 4.06
CA LEU A 110 -3.69 -4.28 3.22
C LEU A 110 -2.94 -4.95 2.06
N LEU A 111 -3.38 -4.72 0.84
CA LEU A 111 -2.68 -5.16 -0.37
C LEU A 111 -1.99 -3.96 -1.00
N VAL A 112 -0.67 -4.00 -1.09
CA VAL A 112 0.14 -3.02 -1.78
C VAL A 112 0.65 -3.63 -3.08
N SER A 113 0.26 -3.07 -4.21
CA SER A 113 0.57 -3.62 -5.53
C SER A 113 0.83 -2.51 -6.56
N PRO A 114 1.56 -2.81 -7.65
CA PRO A 114 1.80 -1.86 -8.72
C PRO A 114 0.54 -1.61 -9.53
N ILE A 115 0.44 -0.38 -10.03
CA ILE A 115 -0.44 0.03 -11.13
C ILE A 115 0.42 0.70 -12.21
N SER A 116 -0.19 1.07 -13.34
CA SER A 116 0.55 1.74 -14.44
C SER A 116 1.31 2.99 -14.02
N ASP A 117 0.89 3.58 -12.90
CA ASP A 117 1.28 4.91 -12.47
C ASP A 117 2.09 4.92 -11.16
N GLY A 118 2.42 3.75 -10.60
CA GLY A 118 3.12 3.62 -9.31
C GLY A 118 2.50 2.56 -8.42
N THR A 119 2.20 2.93 -7.18
CA THR A 119 1.65 2.07 -6.14
C THR A 119 0.16 2.29 -5.96
N THR A 120 -0.52 1.24 -5.53
CA THR A 120 -1.86 1.35 -4.99
C THR A 120 -2.03 0.49 -3.75
N VAL A 121 -3.03 0.82 -2.94
CA VAL A 121 -3.35 0.14 -1.69
C VAL A 121 -4.81 -0.28 -1.72
N GLU A 122 -5.10 -1.56 -1.50
CA GLU A 122 -6.45 -2.09 -1.37
C GLU A 122 -6.69 -2.68 0.02
N THR A 123 -7.94 -2.63 0.47
CA THR A 123 -8.44 -3.41 1.62
C THR A 123 -9.68 -4.18 1.21
N SER A 124 -10.27 -4.96 2.12
CA SER A 124 -11.57 -5.58 1.89
C SER A 124 -12.70 -4.56 1.66
N LEU A 125 -12.53 -3.31 2.09
CA LEU A 125 -13.51 -2.22 2.00
C LEU A 125 -13.09 -1.06 1.09
N PHE A 126 -11.79 -0.80 0.93
CA PHE A 126 -11.24 0.33 0.22
C PHE A 126 -10.54 -0.09 -1.08
N ASN A 127 -10.76 0.68 -2.16
CA ASN A 127 -10.05 0.53 -3.44
C ASN A 127 -10.00 -0.92 -3.97
N LYS A 128 -11.16 -1.60 -3.99
CA LYS A 128 -11.35 -3.01 -4.39
C LYS A 128 -11.18 -3.26 -5.90
N SER A 129 -10.19 -2.63 -6.50
CA SER A 129 -9.90 -2.68 -7.93
C SER A 129 -9.47 -4.07 -8.39
N ASP A 130 -9.33 -5.03 -7.46
CA ASP A 130 -9.09 -6.44 -7.74
C ASP A 130 -7.81 -6.59 -8.57
N ASN A 131 -6.79 -5.79 -8.22
CA ASN A 131 -5.59 -5.65 -9.03
C ASN A 131 -4.86 -6.99 -9.23
N LEU A 132 -4.93 -7.90 -8.24
CA LEU A 132 -4.37 -9.26 -8.39
C LEU A 132 -4.97 -10.02 -9.58
N ASN A 133 -6.23 -9.80 -9.94
CA ASN A 133 -6.83 -10.44 -11.11
C ASN A 133 -6.25 -9.94 -12.44
N VAL A 134 -5.68 -8.73 -12.48
CA VAL A 134 -4.92 -8.25 -13.64
C VAL A 134 -3.65 -9.09 -13.80
N PHE A 135 -2.92 -9.33 -12.70
CA PHE A 135 -1.67 -10.08 -12.70
C PHE A 135 -1.86 -11.58 -12.98
N LYS A 136 -3.02 -12.16 -12.63
CA LYS A 136 -3.37 -13.53 -13.03
C LYS A 136 -3.40 -13.75 -14.55
N LYS A 137 -3.50 -12.69 -15.36
CA LYS A 137 -3.38 -12.78 -16.83
C LYS A 137 -1.94 -12.97 -17.30
N LEU A 138 -0.96 -12.60 -16.47
CA LEU A 138 0.47 -12.74 -16.76
C LEU A 138 1.00 -14.11 -16.34
N GLY A 139 0.37 -14.75 -15.35
CA GLY A 139 0.70 -16.10 -14.90
C GLY A 139 -0.01 -16.49 -13.62
N ASP A 140 0.28 -17.70 -13.15
CA ASP A 140 -0.18 -18.15 -11.84
C ASP A 140 0.49 -17.35 -10.73
N LEU A 141 -0.29 -16.84 -9.78
CA LEU A 141 0.23 -16.18 -8.59
C LEU A 141 0.67 -17.22 -7.54
N GLU A 142 1.73 -16.90 -6.80
CA GLU A 142 2.11 -17.57 -5.55
C GLU A 142 2.07 -16.52 -4.43
N LEU A 143 1.50 -16.90 -3.28
CA LEU A 143 1.48 -16.09 -2.07
C LEU A 143 2.39 -16.78 -1.06
N ILE A 144 3.52 -16.15 -0.76
CA ILE A 144 4.58 -16.71 0.06
C ILE A 144 4.60 -15.97 1.39
N PRO A 145 4.27 -16.61 2.53
CA PRO A 145 4.43 -15.99 3.83
C PRO A 145 5.88 -15.51 4.03
N LEU A 146 6.05 -14.30 4.55
CA LEU A 146 7.37 -13.66 4.72
C LEU A 146 8.28 -14.53 5.61
N LYS A 147 7.71 -15.14 6.65
CA LYS A 147 8.40 -16.09 7.54
C LYS A 147 8.98 -17.32 6.81
N ASP A 148 8.44 -17.68 5.65
CA ASP A 148 8.86 -18.84 4.87
C ASP A 148 9.93 -18.46 3.81
N THR A 149 10.28 -17.18 3.69
CA THR A 149 11.27 -16.71 2.70
C THR A 149 12.70 -17.07 3.10
N GLU A 150 13.01 -17.14 4.41
CA GLU A 150 14.35 -17.52 4.91
C GLU A 150 14.72 -18.97 4.61
N ASN A 151 13.73 -19.86 4.43
CA ASN A 151 13.94 -21.29 4.14
C ASN A 151 14.12 -21.60 2.65
N ARG A 152 14.13 -20.59 1.77
CA ARG A 152 14.24 -20.74 0.31
C ARG A 152 15.57 -20.22 -0.28
N ILE A 153 16.52 -19.80 0.57
CA ILE A 153 17.89 -19.36 0.20
C ILE A 153 18.88 -20.52 0.33
#